data_AF-A0A537IUK7-F1
#
_entry.id   AF-A0A537IUK7-F1
#
_cell.length_a   1.000
_cell.length_b   1.000
_cell.length_c   1.000
_cell.angle_alpha   90.00
_cell.angle_beta   90.00
_cell.angle_gamma   90.00
#
_symmetry.space_group_name_H-M   'P 1'
#
loop_
_entity.id
_entity.type
_entity.pdbx_description
1 polymer ?
#
loop_
_entity_poly.entity_id
_entity_poly.type
_entity_poly.pdbx_seq_one_letter_code
_entity_poly.pdbx_strand_id
1 'polypeptide(L)'
;MRPEPASLLREGVSPVDADAAPATTRPTSDLPQETLDYFGGDDLRAHVFFDKYALRDPEGRILETTPPQMWRRIAREIASVEPTAARQAEWEEKFYWLLDDFRFIPGGRIMHGAGNPKRVTLLNCYVLPVHDDSIESIFEWMKEAARTYSLGGGVGTDISVLRPRGAPVNNAARSSTGSVSFMELFSLTTGTIGQSGRRGALMITISDSHPDVLDFVRVKRNLTKVRYANISVRVS
;
A
#
# COMPACT_ATOMS: atom_id res chain seq x y z
N MET A 1 -63.90 7.92 32.23
CA MET A 1 -62.73 8.83 32.30
C MET A 1 -61.55 8.08 32.88
N ARG A 2 -60.72 7.50 32.01
CA ARG A 2 -59.37 7.03 32.35
C ARG A 2 -58.42 7.87 31.49
N PRO A 3 -57.31 8.38 32.02
CA PRO A 3 -56.43 9.25 31.26
C PRO A 3 -55.59 8.43 30.28
N GLU A 4 -55.43 8.95 29.06
CA GLU A 4 -54.47 8.41 28.09
C GLU A 4 -53.04 8.65 28.56
N PRO A 5 -52.11 7.69 28.36
CA PRO A 5 -50.70 7.94 28.54
C PRO A 5 -50.09 8.61 27.30
N ALA A 6 -49.31 9.65 27.57
CA ALA A 6 -48.62 10.52 26.63
C ALA A 6 -47.81 9.77 25.57
N SER A 7 -47.96 10.23 24.33
CA SER A 7 -47.13 9.88 23.17
C SER A 7 -45.69 10.37 23.37
N LEU A 8 -44.79 9.45 23.72
CA LEU A 8 -43.35 9.66 23.57
C LEU A 8 -43.01 9.53 22.08
N LEU A 9 -42.92 10.69 21.42
CA LEU A 9 -42.27 10.85 20.12
C LEU A 9 -40.86 10.29 20.23
N ARG A 10 -40.63 9.11 19.64
CA ARG A 10 -39.28 8.66 19.30
C ARG A 10 -38.90 9.39 18.02
N GLU A 11 -37.99 10.34 18.16
CA GLU A 11 -37.30 10.98 17.06
C GLU A 11 -36.74 9.90 16.12
N GLY A 12 -37.17 9.96 14.86
CA GLY A 12 -36.64 9.11 13.81
C GLY A 12 -35.18 9.44 13.60
N VAL A 13 -34.31 8.47 13.87
CA VAL A 13 -32.93 8.49 13.36
C VAL A 13 -33.05 8.34 11.85
N SER A 14 -32.88 9.47 11.16
CA SER A 14 -32.75 9.52 9.70
C SER A 14 -31.69 8.51 9.26
N PRO A 15 -31.92 7.72 8.19
CA PRO A 15 -30.86 6.91 7.62
C PRO A 15 -29.74 7.88 7.20
N VAL A 16 -28.54 7.66 7.73
CA VAL A 16 -27.35 8.36 7.31
C VAL A 16 -27.17 8.03 5.83
N ASP A 17 -27.40 9.02 4.99
CA ASP A 17 -27.17 8.93 3.56
C ASP A 17 -25.78 8.35 3.33
N ALA A 18 -25.74 7.25 2.57
CA ALA A 18 -24.51 6.67 2.07
C ALA A 18 -23.93 7.67 1.07
N ASP A 19 -23.16 8.61 1.61
CA ASP A 19 -22.51 9.66 0.87
C ASP A 19 -21.63 9.01 -0.20
N ALA A 20 -22.04 9.21 -1.45
CA ALA A 20 -21.25 8.86 -2.61
C ALA A 20 -19.87 9.50 -2.42
N ALA A 21 -18.81 8.69 -2.54
CA ALA A 21 -17.45 9.19 -2.46
C ALA A 21 -17.34 10.44 -3.35
N PRO A 22 -16.95 11.62 -2.81
CA PRO A 22 -16.87 12.82 -3.61
C PRO A 22 -15.90 12.52 -4.74
N ALA A 23 -16.35 12.76 -5.99
CA ALA A 23 -15.46 12.76 -7.13
C ALA A 23 -14.30 13.69 -6.76
N THR A 24 -13.12 13.13 -6.52
CA THR A 24 -11.94 13.90 -6.19
C THR A 24 -11.59 14.72 -7.42
N THR A 25 -12.12 15.94 -7.50
CA THR A 25 -11.59 16.97 -8.38
C THR A 25 -10.14 17.13 -7.94
N ARG A 26 -9.23 16.53 -8.72
CA ARG A 26 -7.79 16.65 -8.51
C ARG A 26 -7.50 18.14 -8.41
N PRO A 27 -6.82 18.62 -7.34
CA PRO A 27 -6.32 19.98 -7.37
C PRO A 27 -5.40 20.07 -8.58
N THR A 28 -5.78 20.89 -9.56
CA THR A 28 -4.94 21.24 -10.70
C THR A 28 -3.75 22.00 -10.15
N SER A 29 -2.72 21.29 -9.70
CA SER A 29 -1.40 21.90 -9.66
C SER A 29 -1.07 22.25 -11.10
N ASP A 30 -0.90 23.53 -11.39
CA ASP A 30 -0.57 23.99 -12.74
C ASP A 30 0.63 23.19 -13.25
N LEU A 31 0.37 22.30 -14.21
CA LEU A 31 1.41 21.51 -14.86
C LEU A 31 2.35 22.48 -15.58
N PRO A 32 3.68 22.36 -15.41
CA PRO A 32 4.62 23.11 -16.23
C PRO A 32 4.37 22.78 -17.70
N GLN A 33 4.33 23.81 -18.56
CA GLN A 33 4.08 23.63 -19.99
C GLN A 33 5.10 22.66 -20.62
N GLU A 34 6.37 22.73 -20.21
CA GLU A 34 7.43 21.81 -20.64
C GLU A 34 7.09 20.33 -20.35
N THR A 35 6.43 20.06 -19.22
CA THR A 35 5.99 18.71 -18.87
C THR A 35 4.92 18.22 -19.84
N LEU A 36 3.93 19.05 -20.13
CA LEU A 36 2.85 18.72 -21.07
C LEU A 36 3.38 18.56 -22.50
N ASP A 37 4.28 19.44 -22.92
CA ASP A 37 4.91 19.43 -24.24
C ASP A 37 5.74 18.16 -24.46
N TYR A 38 6.48 17.70 -23.45
CA TYR A 38 7.25 16.45 -23.53
C TYR A 38 6.36 15.24 -23.85
N PHE A 39 5.14 15.22 -23.32
CA PHE A 39 4.16 14.16 -23.59
C PHE A 39 3.26 14.46 -24.80
N GLY A 40 3.60 15.47 -25.61
CA GLY A 40 2.85 15.81 -26.82
C GLY A 40 1.41 16.26 -26.54
N GLY A 41 1.16 16.88 -25.38
CA GLY A 41 -0.17 17.30 -24.96
C GLY A 41 -0.99 16.23 -24.23
N ASP A 42 -0.42 15.05 -23.95
CA ASP A 42 -1.09 14.02 -23.15
C ASP A 42 -1.12 14.40 -21.65
N ASP A 43 -2.24 14.99 -21.25
CA ASP A 43 -2.53 15.45 -19.90
C ASP A 43 -2.40 14.35 -18.84
N LEU A 44 -2.88 13.14 -19.14
CA LEU A 44 -2.85 12.03 -18.17
C LEU A 44 -1.41 11.60 -17.88
N ARG A 45 -0.58 11.46 -18.93
CA ARG A 45 0.83 11.07 -18.77
C ARG A 45 1.62 12.16 -18.05
N ALA A 46 1.39 13.42 -18.40
CA ALA A 46 2.00 14.56 -17.75
C ALA A 46 1.69 14.57 -16.24
N HIS A 47 0.42 14.44 -15.86
CA HIS A 47 0.00 14.38 -14.47
C HIS A 47 0.56 13.16 -13.72
N VAL A 48 0.56 11.97 -14.34
CA VAL A 48 1.10 10.78 -13.68
C VAL A 48 2.58 10.95 -13.35
N PHE A 49 3.38 11.50 -14.28
CA PHE A 49 4.78 11.85 -14.03
C PHE A 49 4.90 12.90 -12.92
N PHE A 50 4.23 14.03 -13.08
CA PHE A 50 4.36 15.21 -12.21
C PHE A 50 3.89 14.97 -10.77
N ASP A 51 2.77 14.26 -10.60
CA ASP A 51 2.17 14.05 -9.30
C ASP A 51 2.89 12.95 -8.51
N LYS A 52 3.41 11.93 -9.19
CA LYS A 52 3.88 10.69 -8.52
C LYS A 52 5.39 10.49 -8.53
N TYR A 53 6.10 10.99 -9.54
CA TYR A 53 7.48 10.59 -9.81
C TYR A 53 8.49 11.73 -9.88
N ALA A 54 8.07 12.91 -10.36
CA ALA A 54 8.89 14.11 -10.37
C ALA A 54 9.43 14.40 -8.95
N LEU A 55 10.75 14.57 -8.83
CA LEU A 55 11.38 14.86 -7.56
C LEU A 55 10.92 16.23 -7.04
N ARG A 56 10.68 16.26 -5.73
CA ARG A 56 10.39 17.48 -4.99
C ARG A 56 11.38 17.64 -3.85
N ASP A 57 11.73 18.89 -3.58
CA ASP A 57 12.52 19.22 -2.40
C ASP A 57 11.70 19.09 -1.11
N PRO A 58 12.31 19.28 0.08
CA PRO A 58 11.61 19.21 1.36
C PRO A 58 10.45 20.21 1.48
N GLU A 59 10.54 21.38 0.84
CA GLU A 59 9.52 22.43 0.81
C GLU A 59 8.38 22.13 -0.19
N GLY A 60 8.50 21.06 -0.98
CA GLY A 60 7.50 20.60 -1.94
C GLY A 60 7.63 21.21 -3.34
N ARG A 61 8.67 22.02 -3.60
CA ARG A 61 8.96 22.59 -4.92
C ARG A 61 9.43 21.49 -5.86
N ILE A 62 8.95 21.54 -7.10
CA ILE A 62 9.33 20.61 -8.17
C ILE A 62 10.78 20.88 -8.58
N LEU A 63 11.57 19.81 -8.63
CA LEU A 63 12.95 19.82 -9.13
C LEU A 63 13.06 19.20 -10.52
N GLU A 64 12.06 18.43 -10.95
CA GLU A 64 12.04 17.73 -12.23
C GLU A 64 10.75 18.03 -13.00
N THR A 65 10.89 18.71 -14.13
CA THR A 65 9.80 19.06 -15.06
C THR A 65 9.69 18.09 -16.22
N THR A 66 10.69 17.25 -16.48
CA THR A 66 10.67 16.29 -17.60
C THR A 66 11.20 14.91 -17.21
N PRO A 67 10.72 13.81 -17.85
CA PRO A 67 11.22 12.46 -17.62
C PRO A 67 12.73 12.28 -17.78
N PRO A 68 13.43 12.90 -18.75
CA PRO A 68 14.89 12.82 -18.86
C PRO A 68 15.65 13.27 -17.61
N GLN A 69 15.16 14.28 -16.89
CA GLN A 69 15.77 14.73 -15.63
C GLN A 69 15.65 13.64 -14.55
N MET A 70 14.46 13.03 -14.43
CA MET A 70 14.22 11.89 -13.55
C MET A 70 15.09 10.68 -13.95
N TRP A 71 15.20 10.36 -15.23
CA TRP A 71 16.04 9.26 -15.71
C TRP A 71 17.51 9.48 -15.37
N ARG A 72 18.00 10.72 -15.49
CA ARG A 72 19.36 11.06 -15.08
C ARG A 72 19.58 10.88 -13.59
N ARG A 73 18.64 11.32 -12.74
CA ARG A 73 18.68 11.07 -11.28
C ARG A 73 18.76 9.58 -10.97
N ILE A 74 17.87 8.79 -11.56
CA ILE A 74 17.76 7.34 -11.30
C ILE A 74 19.03 6.62 -11.77
N ALA A 75 19.52 6.93 -12.98
CA ALA A 75 20.73 6.35 -13.53
C ALA A 75 21.96 6.60 -12.63
N ARG A 76 22.14 7.85 -12.19
CA ARG A 76 23.21 8.25 -11.27
C ARG A 76 23.11 7.52 -9.93
N GLU A 77 21.91 7.42 -9.36
CA GLU A 77 21.71 6.71 -8.09
C GLU A 77 22.07 5.22 -8.22
N ILE A 78 21.58 4.55 -9.25
CA ILE A 78 21.84 3.11 -9.45
C ILE A 78 23.32 2.88 -9.73
N ALA A 79 23.98 3.76 -10.49
CA ALA A 79 25.41 3.66 -10.76
C ALA A 79 26.28 3.92 -9.52
N SER A 80 25.77 4.60 -8.48
CA SER A 80 26.55 5.02 -7.31
C SER A 80 27.17 3.86 -6.51
N VAL A 81 26.63 2.65 -6.63
CA VAL A 81 27.15 1.44 -5.97
C VAL A 81 28.43 0.90 -6.63
N GLU A 82 28.76 1.38 -7.84
CA GLU A 82 29.95 0.97 -8.56
C GLU A 82 31.24 1.45 -7.83
N PRO A 83 32.33 0.66 -7.88
CA PRO A 83 33.44 0.81 -6.95
C PRO A 83 34.35 2.01 -7.21
N THR A 84 34.32 2.59 -8.41
CA THR A 84 35.20 3.71 -8.79
C THR A 84 34.42 4.78 -9.53
N ALA A 85 34.84 6.04 -9.44
CA ALA A 85 34.21 7.15 -10.15
C ALA A 85 34.15 6.93 -11.68
N ALA A 86 35.18 6.29 -12.25
CA ALA A 86 35.20 5.93 -13.67
C ALA A 86 34.11 4.90 -14.02
N ARG A 87 33.90 3.90 -13.16
CA ARG A 87 32.82 2.90 -13.32
C ARG A 87 31.45 3.53 -13.10
N GLN A 88 31.30 4.38 -12.09
CA GLN A 88 30.06 5.11 -11.83
C GLN A 88 29.65 5.93 -13.06
N ALA A 89 30.57 6.69 -13.65
CA ALA A 89 30.30 7.46 -14.87
C ALA A 89 29.98 6.56 -16.08
N GLU A 90 30.73 5.46 -16.27
CA GLU A 90 30.48 4.48 -17.34
C GLU A 90 29.05 3.89 -17.22
N TRP A 91 28.65 3.48 -16.03
CA TRP A 91 27.36 2.84 -15.79
C TRP A 91 26.20 3.84 -15.75
N GLU A 92 26.41 5.07 -15.28
CA GLU A 92 25.39 6.13 -15.34
C GLU A 92 24.92 6.34 -16.78
N GLU A 93 25.84 6.45 -17.75
CA GLU A 93 25.47 6.63 -19.16
C GLU A 93 24.74 5.40 -19.72
N LYS A 94 25.17 4.19 -19.36
CA LYS A 94 24.50 2.95 -19.78
C LYS A 94 23.09 2.83 -19.21
N PHE A 95 22.91 3.17 -17.93
CA PHE A 95 21.59 3.17 -17.30
C PHE A 95 20.70 4.29 -17.84
N TYR A 96 21.26 5.47 -18.09
CA TYR A 96 20.51 6.55 -18.72
C TYR A 96 20.01 6.13 -20.09
N TRP A 97 20.88 5.57 -20.95
CA TRP A 97 20.47 5.04 -22.26
C TRP A 97 19.34 4.00 -22.16
N LEU A 98 19.40 3.12 -21.16
CA LEU A 98 18.38 2.09 -20.90
C LEU A 98 17.04 2.67 -20.44
N LEU A 99 17.04 3.75 -19.67
CA LEU A 99 15.84 4.39 -19.10
C LEU A 99 15.21 5.42 -20.05
N ASP A 100 16.05 6.11 -20.81
CA ASP A 100 15.67 7.13 -21.77
C ASP A 100 14.68 6.58 -22.81
N ASP A 101 13.77 7.45 -23.25
CA ASP A 101 12.66 7.11 -24.15
C ASP A 101 11.82 5.89 -23.70
N PHE A 102 11.74 5.66 -22.39
CA PHE A 102 10.95 4.57 -21.79
C PHE A 102 11.33 3.16 -22.28
N ARG A 103 12.56 2.97 -22.80
CA ARG A 103 13.05 1.65 -23.27
C ARG A 103 12.95 0.58 -22.19
N PHE A 104 13.19 0.98 -20.93
CA PHE A 104 12.94 0.18 -19.74
C PHE A 104 12.32 1.04 -18.65
N ILE A 105 11.26 0.52 -18.02
CA ILE A 105 10.56 1.22 -16.94
C ILE A 105 10.74 0.41 -15.65
N PRO A 106 11.52 0.91 -14.67
CA PRO A 106 11.67 0.23 -13.40
C PRO A 106 10.38 0.33 -12.57
N GLY A 107 10.28 -0.50 -11.52
CA GLY A 107 9.13 -0.46 -10.63
C GLY A 107 8.92 0.93 -10.01
N GLY A 108 7.66 1.31 -9.78
CA GLY A 108 7.32 2.68 -9.36
C GLY A 108 8.02 3.18 -8.10
N ARG A 109 8.35 2.30 -7.13
CA ARG A 109 9.17 2.67 -5.96
C ARG A 109 10.60 3.09 -6.31
N ILE A 110 11.21 2.47 -7.32
CA ILE A 110 12.53 2.86 -7.82
C ILE A 110 12.45 4.26 -8.44
N MET A 111 11.46 4.50 -9.31
CA MET A 111 11.29 5.82 -9.94
C MET A 111 11.09 6.94 -8.90
N HIS A 112 10.28 6.67 -7.88
CA HIS A 112 9.98 7.62 -6.81
C HIS A 112 11.16 7.82 -5.83
N GLY A 113 11.91 6.76 -5.52
CA GLY A 113 12.86 6.76 -4.40
C GLY A 113 14.33 6.90 -4.78
N ALA A 114 14.75 6.47 -5.96
CA ALA A 114 16.17 6.48 -6.32
C ALA A 114 16.69 7.93 -6.42
N GLY A 115 17.68 8.30 -5.62
CA GLY A 115 18.20 9.67 -5.54
C GLY A 115 17.25 10.66 -4.86
N ASN A 116 16.21 10.18 -4.17
CA ASN A 116 15.29 11.00 -3.37
C ASN A 116 15.82 11.08 -1.93
N PRO A 117 15.99 12.29 -1.34
CA PRO A 117 16.49 12.42 0.04
C PRO A 117 15.50 11.94 1.10
N LYS A 118 14.23 11.69 0.75
CA LYS A 118 13.22 11.16 1.68
C LYS A 118 13.51 9.70 2.03
N ARG A 119 13.20 9.31 3.27
CA ARG A 119 13.29 7.90 3.71
C ARG A 119 12.17 7.07 3.11
N VAL A 120 12.43 6.47 1.96
CA VAL A 120 11.51 5.59 1.24
C VAL A 120 12.21 4.31 0.81
N THR A 121 11.44 3.23 0.62
CA THR A 121 11.99 2.02 -0.01
C THR A 121 11.96 2.11 -1.53
N LEU A 122 12.97 1.50 -2.17
CA LEU A 122 13.06 1.25 -3.61
C LEU A 122 12.33 -0.04 -4.03
N LEU A 123 11.98 -0.92 -3.08
CA LEU A 123 11.30 -2.19 -3.36
C LEU A 123 9.78 -2.03 -3.21
N ASN A 124 9.02 -2.59 -4.16
CA ASN A 124 7.56 -2.54 -4.12
C ASN A 124 6.95 -3.64 -3.23
N CYS A 125 7.52 -4.84 -3.26
CA CYS A 125 6.88 -6.06 -2.77
C CYS A 125 7.70 -6.69 -1.64
N TYR A 126 7.03 -7.01 -0.54
CA TYR A 126 7.60 -7.66 0.62
C TYR A 126 6.76 -8.88 0.98
N VAL A 127 7.41 -9.92 1.51
CA VAL A 127 6.73 -11.03 2.17
C VAL A 127 7.16 -11.00 3.62
N LEU A 128 6.18 -10.81 4.51
CA LEU A 128 6.41 -10.81 5.95
C LEU A 128 5.70 -12.03 6.55
N PRO A 129 6.45 -13.00 7.09
CA PRO A 129 5.86 -14.17 7.71
C PRO A 129 5.28 -13.82 9.08
N VAL A 130 4.19 -14.47 9.46
CA VAL A 130 3.93 -14.72 10.88
C VAL A 130 4.77 -15.94 11.22
N HIS A 131 5.78 -15.77 12.09
CA HIS A 131 6.81 -16.80 12.29
C HIS A 131 6.29 -18.02 13.06
N ASP A 132 5.36 -17.79 13.97
CA ASP A 132 4.85 -18.79 14.89
C ASP A 132 3.42 -18.47 15.32
N ASP A 133 2.72 -19.47 15.84
CA ASP A 133 1.33 -19.38 16.26
C ASP A 133 1.19 -18.76 17.66
N SER A 134 1.53 -17.47 17.74
CA SER A 134 1.48 -16.66 18.97
C SER A 134 0.97 -15.24 18.72
N ILE A 135 0.53 -14.59 19.80
CA ILE A 135 0.11 -13.19 19.75
C ILE A 135 1.33 -12.30 19.46
N GLU A 136 2.47 -12.63 20.05
CA GLU A 136 3.74 -11.92 19.87
C GLU A 136 4.14 -11.89 18.39
N SER A 137 4.06 -13.01 17.68
CA SER A 137 4.36 -13.09 16.24
C SER A 137 3.40 -12.25 15.40
N ILE A 138 2.10 -12.26 15.74
CA ILE A 138 1.07 -11.46 15.06
C ILE A 138 1.35 -9.96 15.21
N PHE A 139 1.72 -9.52 16.41
CA PHE A 139 2.00 -8.10 16.67
C PHE A 139 3.37 -7.65 16.16
N GLU A 140 4.38 -8.53 16.13
CA GLU A 140 5.66 -8.23 15.46
C GLU A 140 5.45 -8.07 13.96
N TRP A 141 4.66 -8.95 13.32
CA TRP A 141 4.27 -8.78 11.93
C TRP A 141 3.61 -7.42 11.69
N MET A 142 2.70 -6.98 12.56
CA MET A 142 2.04 -5.67 12.42
C MET A 142 3.03 -4.51 12.50
N LYS A 143 4.00 -4.59 13.41
CA LYS A 143 5.07 -3.59 13.55
C LYS A 143 5.92 -3.51 12.28
N GLU A 144 6.34 -4.64 11.73
CA GLU A 144 7.13 -4.69 10.50
C GLU A 144 6.33 -4.23 9.27
N ALA A 145 5.07 -4.64 9.17
CA ALA A 145 4.15 -4.23 8.12
C ALA A 145 3.92 -2.72 8.17
N ALA A 146 3.63 -2.16 9.35
CA ALA A 146 3.47 -0.72 9.53
C ALA A 146 4.73 0.06 9.10
N ARG A 147 5.92 -0.45 9.44
CA ARG A 147 7.17 0.17 9.00
C ARG A 147 7.33 0.10 7.48
N THR A 148 7.03 -1.04 6.88
CA THR A 148 7.08 -1.26 5.43
C THR A 148 6.12 -0.31 4.70
N TYR A 149 4.89 -0.18 5.20
CA TYR A 149 3.91 0.75 4.65
C TYR A 149 4.39 2.20 4.76
N SER A 150 4.97 2.61 5.90
CA SER A 150 5.49 3.97 6.08
C SER A 150 6.59 4.35 5.07
N LEU A 151 7.28 3.35 4.51
CA LEU A 151 8.32 3.52 3.50
C LEU A 151 7.80 3.40 2.06
N GLY A 152 6.53 3.04 1.88
CA GLY A 152 5.84 2.91 0.59
C GLY A 152 5.76 1.48 0.01
N GLY A 153 6.17 0.46 0.76
CA GLY A 153 6.10 -0.94 0.31
C GLY A 153 4.69 -1.53 0.43
N GLY A 154 4.45 -2.64 -0.26
CA GLY A 154 3.30 -3.53 -0.08
C GLY A 154 3.72 -4.87 0.53
N VAL A 155 2.84 -5.51 1.29
CA VAL A 155 3.14 -6.71 2.07
C VAL A 155 2.28 -7.88 1.62
N GLY A 156 2.87 -9.06 1.47
CA GLY A 156 2.20 -10.34 1.43
C GLY A 156 2.47 -11.12 2.72
N THR A 157 1.48 -11.88 3.19
CA THR A 157 1.64 -12.77 4.34
C THR A 157 0.79 -14.02 4.19
N ASP A 158 1.19 -15.08 4.89
CA ASP A 158 0.46 -16.34 4.97
C ASP A 158 0.03 -16.58 6.42
N ILE A 159 -1.25 -16.89 6.62
CA ILE A 159 -1.82 -17.11 7.96
C ILE A 159 -2.01 -18.57 8.31
N SER A 160 -1.50 -19.50 7.50
CA SER A 160 -1.71 -20.95 7.72
C SER A 160 -0.99 -21.48 8.96
N VAL A 161 0.00 -20.73 9.48
CA VAL A 161 0.66 -21.05 10.74
C VAL A 161 -0.28 -20.89 11.93
N LEU A 162 -1.28 -20.01 11.84
CA LEU A 162 -2.16 -19.67 12.94
C LEU A 162 -3.20 -20.77 13.17
N ARG A 163 -3.39 -21.19 14.43
CA ARG A 163 -4.34 -22.27 14.75
C ARG A 163 -5.78 -21.92 14.35
N PRO A 164 -6.58 -22.93 13.96
CA PRO A 164 -7.95 -22.72 13.53
C PRO A 164 -8.90 -22.30 14.66
N ARG A 165 -10.09 -21.86 14.29
CA ARG A 165 -11.16 -21.50 15.23
C ARG A 165 -11.48 -22.66 16.16
N GLY A 166 -11.61 -22.37 17.46
CA GLY A 166 -11.96 -23.36 18.47
C GLY A 166 -10.78 -24.21 18.98
N ALA A 167 -9.59 -24.09 18.38
CA ALA A 167 -8.39 -24.75 18.90
C ALA A 167 -8.08 -24.29 20.33
N PRO A 168 -7.59 -25.17 21.21
CA PRO A 168 -7.28 -24.81 22.59
C PRO A 168 -6.18 -23.75 22.67
N VAL A 169 -6.32 -22.83 23.62
CA VAL A 169 -5.30 -21.82 23.95
C VAL A 169 -5.06 -21.82 25.45
N ASN A 170 -3.82 -21.57 25.86
CA ASN A 170 -3.44 -21.49 27.26
C ASN A 170 -3.45 -20.04 27.76
N ASN A 171 -4.59 -19.37 27.60
CA ASN A 171 -4.79 -17.99 28.06
C ASN A 171 -6.26 -17.78 28.49
N ALA A 172 -6.62 -16.54 28.83
CA ALA A 172 -7.95 -16.20 29.31
C ALA A 172 -9.11 -16.58 28.36
N ALA A 173 -8.86 -16.68 27.05
CA ALA A 173 -9.87 -16.96 26.05
C ALA A 173 -10.32 -18.44 25.99
N ARG A 174 -9.53 -19.37 26.56
CA ARG A 174 -9.74 -20.84 26.57
C ARG A 174 -9.75 -21.52 25.18
N SER A 175 -10.21 -20.84 24.14
CA SER A 175 -10.19 -21.28 22.74
C SER A 175 -9.80 -20.14 21.78
N SER A 176 -9.26 -20.50 20.61
CA SER A 176 -8.86 -19.56 19.56
C SER A 176 -10.06 -19.00 18.80
N THR A 177 -9.98 -17.72 18.44
CA THR A 177 -10.93 -17.06 17.51
C THR A 177 -10.69 -17.42 16.05
N GLY A 178 -9.63 -18.18 15.74
CA GLY A 178 -9.26 -18.68 14.42
C GLY A 178 -8.37 -17.73 13.63
N SER A 179 -7.65 -18.26 12.64
CA SER A 179 -6.67 -17.53 11.85
C SER A 179 -7.31 -16.36 11.08
N VAL A 180 -8.53 -16.57 10.59
CA VAL A 180 -9.32 -15.58 9.84
C VAL A 180 -9.68 -14.35 10.69
N SER A 181 -9.77 -14.49 12.02
CA SER A 181 -10.13 -13.36 12.89
C SER A 181 -9.06 -12.25 12.90
N PHE A 182 -7.79 -12.61 12.72
CA PHE A 182 -6.68 -11.65 12.68
C PHE A 182 -6.56 -10.91 11.34
N MET A 183 -7.24 -11.36 10.28
CA MET A 183 -7.23 -10.68 8.98
C MET A 183 -7.76 -9.25 9.05
N GLU A 184 -8.75 -8.98 9.92
CA GLU A 184 -9.26 -7.64 10.13
C GLU A 184 -8.19 -6.74 10.73
N LEU A 185 -7.42 -7.26 11.70
CA LEU A 185 -6.33 -6.53 12.34
C LEU A 185 -5.21 -6.18 11.35
N PHE A 186 -4.82 -7.12 10.50
CA PHE A 186 -3.84 -6.89 9.43
C PHE A 186 -4.34 -5.88 8.39
N SER A 187 -5.60 -6.00 8.00
CA SER A 187 -6.26 -5.06 7.09
C SER A 187 -6.32 -3.64 7.68
N LEU A 188 -6.77 -3.49 8.93
CA LEU A 188 -6.85 -2.18 9.58
C LEU A 188 -5.47 -1.52 9.71
N THR A 189 -4.44 -2.28 10.06
CA THR A 189 -3.04 -1.80 10.07
C THR A 189 -2.64 -1.22 8.72
N THR A 190 -2.94 -1.94 7.64
CA THR A 190 -2.66 -1.52 6.26
C THR A 190 -3.41 -0.24 5.87
N GLY A 191 -4.65 -0.09 6.36
CA GLY A 191 -5.46 1.10 6.10
C GLY A 191 -5.11 2.32 6.92
N THR A 192 -4.51 2.13 8.08
CA THR A 192 -4.18 3.20 9.01
C THR A 192 -2.90 3.91 8.62
N ILE A 193 -1.92 3.17 8.08
CA ILE A 193 -0.63 3.74 7.67
C ILE A 193 -0.73 4.27 6.24
N GLY A 194 -0.97 5.58 6.11
CA GLY A 194 -1.07 6.28 4.84
C GLY A 194 0.28 6.43 4.13
N GLN A 195 0.25 6.40 2.78
CA GLN A 195 1.43 6.58 1.92
C GLN A 195 1.26 7.80 1.00
N SER A 196 1.16 9.02 1.57
CA SER A 196 1.08 10.29 0.81
C SER A 196 0.28 10.21 -0.51
N GLY A 197 -1.02 9.92 -0.42
CA GLY A 197 -1.90 9.76 -1.58
C GLY A 197 -2.02 8.33 -2.13
N ARG A 198 -1.27 7.37 -1.58
CA ARG A 198 -1.39 5.93 -1.84
C ARG A 198 -1.83 5.19 -0.57
N ARG A 199 -2.61 4.13 -0.75
CA ARG A 199 -3.04 3.22 0.30
C ARG A 199 -2.04 2.07 0.39
N GLY A 200 -1.73 1.61 1.61
CA GLY A 200 -0.96 0.38 1.80
C GLY A 200 -1.62 -0.79 1.06
N ALA A 201 -0.80 -1.70 0.56
CA ALA A 201 -1.26 -2.88 -0.16
C ALA A 201 -0.92 -4.13 0.65
N LEU A 202 -1.92 -4.97 0.90
CA LEU A 202 -1.78 -6.23 1.62
C LEU A 202 -2.32 -7.39 0.78
N MET A 203 -1.59 -8.49 0.73
CA MET A 203 -2.06 -9.81 0.29
C MET A 203 -2.02 -10.77 1.48
N ILE A 204 -3.13 -11.46 1.76
CA ILE A 204 -3.19 -12.51 2.77
C ILE A 204 -3.46 -13.84 2.07
N THR A 205 -2.67 -14.86 2.36
CA THR A 205 -2.88 -16.22 1.86
C THR A 205 -3.17 -17.21 2.97
N ILE A 206 -3.85 -18.29 2.61
CA ILE A 206 -4.06 -19.45 3.47
C ILE A 206 -3.95 -20.73 2.63
N SER A 207 -3.46 -21.82 3.22
CA SER A 207 -3.45 -23.14 2.57
C SER A 207 -4.88 -23.66 2.36
N ASP A 208 -5.10 -24.33 1.24
CA ASP A 208 -6.31 -25.09 0.92
C ASP A 208 -6.65 -26.20 1.93
N SER A 209 -5.65 -26.78 2.58
CA SER A 209 -5.80 -27.79 3.63
C SER A 209 -6.06 -27.21 5.03
N HIS A 210 -6.01 -25.89 5.20
CA HIS A 210 -6.19 -25.26 6.51
C HIS A 210 -7.66 -25.37 6.97
N PRO A 211 -7.95 -25.76 8.23
CA PRO A 211 -9.34 -25.96 8.67
C PRO A 211 -10.24 -24.71 8.55
N ASP A 212 -9.67 -23.51 8.71
CA ASP A 212 -10.38 -22.23 8.53
C ASP A 212 -10.52 -21.77 7.05
N VAL A 213 -10.12 -22.56 6.04
CA VAL A 213 -10.15 -22.13 4.62
C VAL A 213 -11.55 -21.72 4.15
N LEU A 214 -12.59 -22.40 4.62
CA LEU A 214 -13.97 -22.05 4.27
C LEU A 214 -14.42 -20.73 4.89
N ASP A 215 -13.95 -20.41 6.10
CA ASP A 215 -14.18 -19.11 6.74
C ASP A 215 -13.40 -18.01 5.99
N PHE A 216 -12.17 -18.30 5.58
CA PHE A 216 -11.32 -17.39 4.81
C PHE A 216 -11.98 -16.98 3.49
N VAL A 217 -12.49 -17.93 2.71
CA VAL A 217 -13.17 -17.64 1.43
C VAL A 217 -14.45 -16.82 1.63
N ARG A 218 -15.11 -16.95 2.79
CA ARG A 218 -16.35 -16.21 3.10
C ARG A 218 -16.12 -14.82 3.67
N VAL A 219 -14.92 -14.51 4.18
CA VAL A 219 -14.69 -13.31 5.02
C VAL A 219 -15.07 -12.00 4.31
N LYS A 220 -14.80 -11.88 3.01
CA LYS A 220 -15.09 -10.67 2.21
C LYS A 220 -16.51 -10.64 1.62
N ARG A 221 -17.37 -11.61 1.94
CA ARG A 221 -18.82 -11.49 1.66
C ARG A 221 -19.43 -10.34 2.47
N ASN A 222 -18.83 -10.02 3.62
CA ASN A 222 -19.09 -8.77 4.31
C ASN A 222 -18.12 -7.68 3.81
N LEU A 223 -18.64 -6.72 3.05
CA LEU A 223 -17.85 -5.64 2.45
C LEU A 223 -17.25 -4.65 3.46
N THR A 224 -17.67 -4.70 4.72
CA THR A 224 -17.08 -3.87 5.78
C THR A 224 -15.84 -4.49 6.42
N LYS A 225 -15.58 -5.78 6.17
CA LYS A 225 -14.44 -6.52 6.73
C LYS A 225 -13.30 -6.66 5.71
N VAL A 226 -12.08 -6.69 6.22
CA VAL A 226 -10.84 -6.95 5.46
C VAL A 226 -10.74 -6.04 4.23
N ARG A 227 -11.10 -4.76 4.40
CA ARG A 227 -11.23 -3.80 3.30
C ARG A 227 -9.91 -3.51 2.60
N TYR A 228 -8.78 -3.63 3.30
CA TYR A 228 -7.45 -3.19 2.87
C TYR A 228 -6.53 -4.34 2.44
N ALA A 229 -7.07 -5.54 2.22
CA ALA A 229 -6.28 -6.68 1.78
C ALA A 229 -6.91 -7.40 0.59
N ASN A 230 -6.09 -7.88 -0.33
CA ASN A 230 -6.44 -8.97 -1.23
C ASN A 230 -6.26 -10.31 -0.51
N ILE A 231 -7.02 -11.31 -0.95
CA ILE A 231 -6.97 -12.65 -0.35
C ILE A 231 -6.85 -13.70 -1.45
N SER A 232 -6.03 -14.72 -1.22
CA SER A 232 -5.86 -15.86 -2.14
C SER A 232 -5.69 -17.16 -1.37
N VAL A 233 -6.25 -18.25 -1.88
CA VAL A 233 -5.99 -19.60 -1.36
C VAL A 233 -4.76 -20.17 -2.07
N ARG A 234 -3.83 -20.74 -1.33
CA ARG A 234 -2.69 -21.50 -1.87
C ARG A 234 -3.13 -22.95 -2.05
N VAL A 235 -3.14 -23.41 -3.30
CA VAL A 235 -3.50 -24.78 -3.68
C VAL A 235 -2.24 -25.66 -3.68
N SER A 236 -2.36 -26.88 -3.15
CA SER A 236 -1.28 -27.89 -3.12
C SER A 236 -1.62 -29.18 -3.86
#